data_AF-A0A368F2N6-F1
#
_entry.id   AF-A0A368F2N6-F1
#
_cell.length_a   1.000
_cell.length_b   1.000
_cell.length_c   1.000
_cell.angle_alpha   90.00
_cell.angle_beta   90.00
_cell.angle_gamma   90.00
#
_symmetry.space_group_name_H-M   'P 1'
#
loop_
_entity.id
_entity.type
_entity.pdbx_description
1 polymer ?
#
loop_
_entity_poly.entity_id
_entity_poly.type
_entity_poly.pdbx_seq_one_letter_code
_entity_poly.pdbx_strand_id
1 'polypeptide(L)' 'MQNPQAAMFRVGMFKTHPPLPQDISEKCRHFIKSCFEPDPLQRPSALKLLNDPFIQQYNHS' A
#
# COMPACT_ATOMS: atom_id res chain seq x y z
N MET A 1 10.14 8.23 -17.65
CA MET A 1 11.13 7.98 -16.59
C MET A 1 10.66 8.66 -15.31
N GLN A 2 10.36 7.92 -14.24
CA GLN A 2 9.98 8.54 -12.96
C GLN A 2 11.26 9.04 -12.25
N ASN A 3 11.37 10.36 -12.07
CA ASN A 3 12.47 10.99 -11.34
C ASN A 3 12.26 10.76 -9.82
N PRO A 4 13.20 10.11 -9.11
CA PRO A 4 13.07 9.83 -7.67
C PRO A 4 12.94 11.12 -6.84
N GLN A 5 13.58 12.21 -7.27
CA GLN A 5 13.50 13.50 -6.59
C GLN A 5 12.09 14.12 -6.71
N ALA A 6 11.41 13.91 -7.83
CA ALA A 6 10.02 14.31 -8.04
C ALA A 6 9.01 13.42 -7.30
N ALA A 7 9.38 12.18 -6.96
CA ALA A 7 8.59 11.30 -6.11
C ALA A 7 8.70 11.72 -4.65
N MET A 8 9.92 11.99 -4.16
CA MET A 8 10.15 12.50 -2.79
C MET A 8 9.46 13.84 -2.54
N PHE A 9 9.54 14.77 -3.51
CA PHE A 9 8.85 16.06 -3.42
C PHE A 9 7.32 15.90 -3.35
N ARG A 10 6.73 15.01 -4.16
CA ARG A 10 5.28 14.76 -4.13
C ARG A 10 4.82 14.06 -2.86
N VAL A 11 5.59 13.10 -2.34
CA VAL A 11 5.29 12.45 -1.06
C VAL A 11 5.37 13.47 0.08
N GLY A 12 6.38 14.34 0.10
CA GLY A 12 6.54 15.38 1.12
C GLY A 12 5.45 16.47 1.04
N MET A 13 5.03 16.84 -0.17
CA MET A 13 4.11 17.98 -0.37
C MET A 13 2.62 17.57 -0.39
N PHE A 14 2.30 16.39 -0.93
CA PHE A 14 0.91 15.94 -1.08
C PHE A 14 0.55 14.76 -0.17
N LYS A 15 1.49 14.25 0.64
CA LYS A 15 1.29 13.07 1.51
C LYS A 15 0.64 11.88 0.80
N THR A 16 0.81 11.76 -0.51
CA THR A 16 0.04 10.83 -1.34
C THR A 16 0.97 9.89 -2.10
N HIS A 17 0.67 8.61 -1.99
CA HIS A 17 1.26 7.56 -2.80
C HIS A 17 0.88 7.74 -4.28
N PRO A 18 1.66 7.18 -5.23
CA PRO A 18 1.25 7.15 -6.63
C PRO A 18 -0.15 6.55 -6.81
N PRO A 19 -0.94 6.96 -7.82
CA PRO A 19 -2.24 6.37 -8.07
C PRO A 19 -2.10 4.86 -8.29
N LEU A 20 -2.97 4.08 -7.64
CA LEU A 20 -2.99 2.63 -7.82
C LEU A 20 -3.55 2.28 -9.21
N PRO A 21 -3.07 1.21 -9.86
CA PRO A 21 -3.63 0.74 -11.13
C PRO A 21 -5.15 0.51 -11.03
N GLN A 22 -5.88 0.63 -12.13
CA GLN A 22 -7.32 0.33 -12.17
C GLN A 22 -7.56 -1.19 -12.19
N ASP A 23 -6.69 -1.94 -12.85
CA ASP A 23 -6.81 -3.39 -13.09
C ASP A 23 -6.34 -4.26 -11.90
N ILE A 24 -6.64 -3.86 -10.68
CA ILE A 24 -6.38 -4.68 -9.48
C ILE A 24 -7.68 -4.98 -8.75
N SER A 25 -7.73 -6.17 -8.13
CA SER A 25 -8.87 -6.56 -7.31
C SER A 25 -9.05 -5.61 -6.12
N GLU A 26 -10.28 -5.50 -5.62
CA GLU A 26 -10.59 -4.65 -4.47
C GLU A 26 -9.76 -5.04 -3.23
N LYS A 27 -9.56 -6.35 -3.01
CA LYS A 27 -8.71 -6.87 -1.92
C LYS A 27 -7.26 -6.40 -2.07
N CYS A 28 -6.71 -6.45 -3.27
CA CYS A 28 -5.35 -5.95 -3.56
C CYS A 28 -5.25 -4.44 -3.32
N ARG A 29 -6.26 -3.68 -3.77
CA ARG A 29 -6.32 -2.24 -3.57
C ARG A 29 -6.35 -1.87 -2.09
N HIS A 30 -7.15 -2.59 -1.29
CA HIS A 30 -7.23 -2.40 0.15
C HIS A 30 -5.89 -2.71 0.84
N PHE A 31 -5.28 -3.84 0.50
CA PHE A 31 -3.97 -4.25 1.02
C PHE A 31 -2.88 -3.21 0.74
N ILE A 32 -2.79 -2.69 -0.49
CA ILE A 32 -1.78 -1.68 -0.82
C ILE A 32 -2.05 -0.35 -0.09
N LYS A 33 -3.32 0.06 0.03
CA LYS A 33 -3.68 1.29 0.76
C LYS A 33 -3.30 1.20 2.25
N SER A 34 -3.49 0.05 2.89
CA SER A 34 -3.14 -0.11 4.31
C SER A 34 -1.63 0.02 4.55
N CYS A 35 -0.80 -0.42 3.60
CA CYS A 35 0.66 -0.19 3.63
C CYS A 35 1.04 1.30 3.56
N PHE A 36 0.19 2.13 2.96
CA PHE A 36 0.39 3.57 2.83
C PHE A 36 -0.25 4.40 3.95
N GLU A 37 -0.71 3.77 5.03
CA GLU A 37 -1.27 4.47 6.19
C GLU A 37 -0.26 5.53 6.70
N PRO A 38 -0.62 6.83 6.66
CA PRO A 38 0.29 7.92 7.03
C PRO A 38 0.61 7.93 8.53
N ASP A 39 -0.32 7.52 9.40
CA ASP A 39 -0.06 7.41 10.83
C ASP A 39 0.74 6.12 11.12
N PRO A 40 2.01 6.22 11.59
CA PRO A 40 2.81 5.04 11.90
C PRO A 40 2.20 4.16 12.99
N LEU A 41 1.35 4.70 13.87
CA LEU A 41 0.67 3.93 14.91
C LEU A 41 -0.54 3.15 14.38
N GLN A 42 -1.15 3.61 13.29
CA GLN A 42 -2.25 2.90 12.61
C GLN A 42 -1.75 1.95 11.52
N ARG A 43 -0.53 2.17 11.01
CA ARG A 43 0.04 1.33 9.96
C ARG A 43 0.16 -0.12 10.42
N PRO A 44 -0.40 -1.09 9.68
CA PRO A 44 -0.37 -2.48 10.07
C PRO A 44 1.08 -3.01 10.10
N SER A 45 1.38 -3.83 11.11
CA SER A 45 2.64 -4.57 11.17
C SER A 45 2.69 -5.65 10.09
N ALA A 46 3.89 -6.17 9.82
CA ALA A 46 4.07 -7.29 8.90
C ALA A 46 3.19 -8.51 9.28
N LEU A 47 3.09 -8.82 10.58
CA LEU A 47 2.21 -9.89 11.07
C LEU A 47 0.74 -9.62 10.74
N LYS A 48 0.28 -8.38 10.86
CA LYS A 48 -1.11 -8.02 10.54
C LYS A 48 -1.38 -8.08 9.04
N LEU A 49 -0.42 -7.65 8.21
CA LEU A 49 -0.49 -7.75 6.74
C LEU A 49 -0.51 -9.20 6.25
N LEU A 50 0.26 -10.10 6.86
CA LEU A 50 0.24 -11.53 6.53
C LEU A 50 -1.14 -12.16 6.74
N ASN A 51 -1.92 -11.64 7.69
CA ASN A 51 -3.28 -12.09 7.97
C ASN A 51 -4.36 -11.39 7.13
N ASP A 52 -3.99 -10.49 6.21
CA ASP A 52 -4.96 -9.80 5.34
C ASP A 52 -5.63 -10.78 4.35
N PRO A 53 -6.93 -10.62 4.05
CA PRO A 53 -7.64 -11.47 3.08
C PRO A 53 -6.97 -11.56 1.71
N PHE A 54 -6.22 -10.53 1.30
CA PHE A 54 -5.45 -10.54 0.06
C PHE A 54 -4.29 -11.56 0.08
N ILE A 55 -3.66 -11.79 1.23
CA ILE A 55 -2.55 -12.75 1.37
C ILE A 55 -3.10 -14.14 1.68
N GLN A 56 -4.09 -14.24 2.57
CA GLN A 56 -4.67 -15.51 3.00
C GLN A 56 -5.29 -16.31 1.84
N GLN A 57 -5.80 -15.64 0.80
CA GLN A 57 -6.33 -16.33 -0.40
C GLN A 57 -5.29 -17.18 -1.15
N TYR A 58 -3.99 -16.90 -0.96
CA TYR A 58 -2.88 -17.62 -1.61
C TYR A 58 -2.11 -18.52 -0.65
N ASN A 59 -2.50 -18.56 0.63
CA ASN A 59 -1.78 -19.27 1.67
C ASN A 59 -2.22 -20.74 1.82
N HIS A 60 -2.81 -21.32 0.76
CA HIS A 60 -3.13 -22.74 0.70
C HIS A 60 -1.87 -23.55 0.41
N SER A 61 -1.33 -24.19 1.46
CA SER A 61 -0.53 -25.42 1.33
C SER A 61 -1.45 -26.64 1.24
#